data_AF-A0A3D1CUI2-F1
#
_entry.id   AF-A0A3D1CUI2-F1
#
_cell.length_a   1.000
_cell.length_b   1.000
_cell.length_c   1.000
_cell.angle_alpha   90.00
_cell.angle_beta   90.00
_cell.angle_gamma   90.00
#
_symmetry.space_group_name_H-M   'P 1'
#
loop_
_entity.id
_entity.type
_entity.pdbx_description
1 polymer ?
#
loop_
_entity_poly.entity_id
_entity_poly.type
_entity_poly.pdbx_seq_one_letter_code
_entity_poly.pdbx_strand_id
1 'polypeptide(L)' 'MIDIRQLHKSYHTDALSLHVLKGIDLNIEAGEYVSIMGASGSGKSTLL' A
#
# COMPACT_ATOMS: atom_id res chain seq x y z
N MET A 1 3.32 11.49 12.42
CA MET A 1 2.44 11.92 11.34
C MET A 1 2.94 11.28 10.06
N ILE A 2 2.09 10.49 9.40
CA ILE A 2 2.34 9.87 8.10
C ILE A 2 1.20 10.32 7.19
N ASP A 3 1.50 10.99 6.08
CA ASP A 3 0.54 11.35 5.04
C ASP A 3 1.03 10.76 3.70
N ILE A 4 0.17 9.94 3.10
CA ILE A 4 0.39 9.26 1.83
C ILE A 4 -0.76 9.66 0.91
N ARG A 5 -0.43 10.07 -0.31
CA ARG A 5 -1.40 10.45 -1.34
C ARG A 5 -1.13 9.70 -2.63
N GLN A 6 -2.18 9.13 -3.19
CA GLN A 6 -2.19 8.47 -4.50
C GLN A 6 -1.01 7.49 -4.67
N LEU A 7 -0.74 6.67 -3.65
CA LEU A 7 0.37 5.72 -3.71
C LEU A 7 0.03 4.58 -4.68
N HIS A 8 0.85 4.49 -5.73
CA HIS A 8 0.82 3.41 -6.70
C HIS A 8 2.09 2.57 -6.61
N LYS A 9 1.94 1.26 -6.76
CA LYS A 9 3.08 0.35 -6.87
C LYS A 9 2.75 -0.77 -7.82
N SER A 10 3.58 -0.90 -8.85
CA SER A 10 3.59 -2.04 -9.76
C SER A 10 4.93 -2.76 -9.67
N TYR A 11 4.89 -4.08 -9.77
CA TYR A 11 6.07 -4.89 -10.03
C TYR A 11 6.05 -5.28 -11.51
N HIS A 12 7.20 -5.18 -12.16
CA HIS A 12 7.36 -5.54 -13.56
C HIS A 12 8.27 -6.76 -13.62
N THR A 13 7.80 -7.80 -14.29
CA THR A 13 8.61 -8.92 -14.75
C THR A 13 8.60 -8.90 -16.27
N ASP A 14 9.53 -9.64 -16.90
CA ASP A 14 9.63 -9.70 -18.36
C ASP A 14 8.33 -10.17 -19.04
N ALA A 15 7.45 -10.87 -18.30
CA ALA A 15 6.20 -11.42 -18.80
C ALA A 15 4.95 -10.62 -18.42
N LEU A 16 4.98 -9.79 -17.36
CA LEU A 16 3.78 -9.11 -16.87
C LEU A 16 4.09 -7.89 -15.97
N SER A 17 3.20 -6.90 -15.98
CA SER A 17 3.10 -5.91 -14.91
C SER A 17 1.99 -6.28 -13.92
N LEU A 18 2.33 -6.38 -12.65
CA LEU A 18 1.39 -6.58 -11.56
C LEU A 18 1.23 -5.28 -10.77
N HIS A 19 0.06 -4.66 -10.87
CA HIS A 19 -0.29 -3.45 -10.13
C HIS A 19 -0.86 -3.80 -8.74
N VAL A 20 -0.03 -3.64 -7.70
CA VAL A 20 -0.27 -4.09 -6.32
C VAL A 20 -0.95 -3.01 -5.48
N LEU A 21 -0.41 -1.78 -5.46
CA LEU A 21 -1.06 -0.64 -4.80
C LEU A 21 -1.68 0.26 -5.86
N LYS A 22 -2.97 0.53 -5.75
CA LYS A 22 -3.79 1.12 -6.82
C LYS A 22 -4.33 2.52 -6.45
N GLY A 23 -3.47 3.40 -5.97
CA GLY A 23 -3.86 4.75 -5.56
C GLY A 23 -4.40 4.75 -4.13
N ILE A 24 -3.51 4.49 -3.18
CA ILE A 24 -3.84 4.50 -1.74
C ILE A 24 -3.63 5.92 -1.20
N ASP A 25 -4.64 6.45 -0.51
CA ASP A 25 -4.52 7.61 0.37
C ASP A 25 -4.55 7.13 1.83
N LEU A 26 -3.60 7.57 2.66
CA LEU A 26 -3.52 7.20 4.08
C LEU A 26 -3.01 8.40 4.87
N ASN A 27 -3.73 8.76 5.94
CA ASN A 27 -3.28 9.75 6.90
C ASN A 27 -3.28 9.10 8.30
N ILE A 28 -2.15 9.17 9.00
CA ILE A 28 -1.97 8.69 10.36
C ILE A 28 -1.38 9.80 11.20
N GLU A 29 -2.11 10.21 12.24
CA GLU A 29 -1.72 11.28 13.14
C GLU A 29 -0.66 10.82 14.15
N ALA A 30 0.00 11.78 14.78
CA ALA A 30 0.98 11.47 15.82
C ALA A 30 0.31 10.81 17.03
N GLY A 31 0.82 9.66 17.46
CA GLY A 31 0.28 8.91 18.60
C GLY A 31 -0.77 7.86 18.24
N GLU A 32 -1.20 7.78 16.97
CA GLU A 32 -2.09 6.71 16.52
C GLU A 32 -1.37 5.37 16.40
N TYR A 33 -2.06 4.30 16.78
CA TYR A 33 -1.61 2.92 16.63
C TYR A 33 -2.56 2.18 15.69
N VAL A 34 -2.08 1.85 14.49
CA VAL A 34 -2.92 1.35 13.39
C VAL A 34 -2.44 -0.04 12.96
N SER A 35 -3.39 -0.90 12.58
CA SER A 35 -3.12 -2.21 12.00
C SER A 35 -3.71 -2.31 10.58
N ILE A 36 -2.97 -2.93 9.67
CA ILE A 36 -3.38 -3.12 8.27
C ILE A 36 -3.80 -4.59 8.07
N MET A 37 -5.08 -4.80 7.75
CA MET A 37 -5.68 -6.13 7.57
C MET A 37 -6.23 -6.33 6.15
N GLY A 38 -6.42 -7.59 5.74
CA GLY A 38 -6.93 -7.95 4.41
C GLY A 38 -6.43 -9.30 3.90
N ALA A 39 -7.07 -9.83 2.86
CA ALA A 39 -6.77 -11.14 2.27
C ALA A 39 -5.30 -11.29 1.81
N SER A 40 -4.80 -12.52 1.74
CA SER A 40 -3.45 -12.78 1.20
C SER A 40 -3.31 -12.19 -0.22
N GLY A 41 -2.18 -11.56 -0.51
CA GLY A 41 -1.92 -10.89 -1.79
C GLY A 41 -2.55 -9.50 -1.97
N SER A 42 -3.29 -8.95 -1.00
CA SER A 42 -3.93 -7.63 -1.13
C SER A 42 -3.00 -6.41 -1.08
N GLY A 43 -1.67 -6.60 -1.05
CA GLY A 43 -0.69 -5.51 -1.03
C GLY A 43 -0.27 -4.98 0.34
N LYS A 44 -0.74 -5.58 1.46
CA LYS A 44 -0.43 -5.11 2.84
C LYS A 44 1.06 -5.02 3.12
N SER A 45 1.80 -6.10 2.84
CA SER A 45 3.26 -6.16 3.02
C SER A 45 4.02 -5.26 2.05
N THR A 46 3.36 -4.75 1.01
CA THR A 46 3.93 -3.75 0.10
C THR A 46 3.65 -2.33 0.59
N LEU A 47 2.62 -2.14 1.40
CA LEU A 47 2.24 -0.85 1.99
C LEU A 47 3.00 -0.56 3.31
N LEU A 48 3.39 -1.59 4.06
CA LEU A 48 4.26 -1.54 5.24
C LEU A 48 5.74 -1.50 4.84
#